data_AF-A0A957TWS9-F1
#
_entry.id   AF-A0A957TWS9-F1
#
_cell.length_a   1.000
_cell.length_b   1.000
_cell.length_c   1.000
_cell.angle_alpha   90.00
_cell.angle_beta   90.00
_cell.angle_gamma   90.00
#
_symmetry.space_group_name_H-M   'P 1'
#
loop_
_entity.id
_entity.type
_entity.pdbx_description
1 polymer ?
#
loop_
_entity_poly.entity_id
_entity_poly.type
_entity_poly.pdbx_seq_one_letter_code
_entity_poly.pdbx_strand_id
1 'polypeptide(L)'
;MSGFTSQEIAYLQRQPLARMATIDAKGDLHVVPVGFRYNPDEETIDLGGHNIAGTKKYRDALKHGRIAVVVDDVLPPWQPRFVEIRGTVEAFDEGGKAINEGFRPEILRLTPIYIVS
;
A
#
# COMPACT_ATOMS: atom_id res chain seq x y z
N MET A 1 -11.56 4.69 -16.30
CA MET A 1 -10.20 4.52 -16.86
C MET A 1 -9.31 4.34 -15.66
N SER A 2 -8.66 3.19 -15.55
CA SER A 2 -7.71 2.91 -14.48
C SER A 2 -6.63 3.99 -14.42
N GLY A 3 -6.34 4.46 -13.21
CA GLY A 3 -5.20 5.35 -12.96
C GLY A 3 -3.85 4.67 -13.22
N PHE A 4 -3.82 3.32 -13.24
CA PHE A 4 -2.60 2.54 -13.45
C PHE A 4 -2.40 2.15 -14.91
N THR A 5 -1.16 2.14 -15.35
CA THR A 5 -0.78 1.53 -16.62
C THR A 5 -0.67 0.01 -16.51
N SER A 6 -0.81 -0.70 -17.62
CA SER A 6 -0.61 -2.17 -17.63
C SER A 6 0.79 -2.59 -17.18
N GLN A 7 1.80 -1.73 -17.39
CA GLN A 7 3.17 -1.98 -16.95
C GLN A 7 3.30 -1.84 -15.43
N GLU A 8 2.69 -0.82 -14.83
CA GLU A 8 2.65 -0.64 -13.37
C GLU A 8 1.92 -1.81 -12.70
N ILE A 9 0.76 -2.23 -13.21
CA ILE A 9 0.02 -3.37 -12.66
C ILE A 9 0.88 -4.63 -12.70
N ALA A 10 1.50 -4.93 -13.85
CA ALA A 10 2.36 -6.10 -14.00
C ALA A 10 3.60 -6.05 -13.10
N TYR A 11 4.12 -4.85 -12.83
CA TYR A 11 5.20 -4.65 -11.87
C TYR A 11 4.72 -4.92 -10.43
N LEU A 12 3.66 -4.23 -9.99
CA LEU A 12 3.10 -4.34 -8.64
C LEU A 12 2.75 -5.78 -8.26
N GLN A 13 2.16 -6.55 -9.18
CA GLN A 13 1.78 -7.95 -8.94
C GLN A 13 2.96 -8.90 -8.70
N ARG A 14 4.19 -8.51 -9.05
CA ARG A 14 5.40 -9.32 -8.84
C ARG A 14 6.16 -8.97 -7.57
N GLN A 15 5.78 -7.89 -6.90
CA GLN A 15 6.54 -7.36 -5.76
C GLN A 15 5.98 -7.92 -4.45
N PRO A 16 6.85 -8.35 -3.51
CA PRO A 16 6.40 -9.01 -2.28
C PRO A 16 5.99 -8.02 -1.18
N LEU A 17 6.40 -6.75 -1.29
CA LEU A 17 6.33 -5.79 -0.20
C LEU A 17 6.25 -4.36 -0.73
N ALA A 18 5.60 -3.49 0.03
CA ALA A 18 5.60 -2.06 -0.19
C ALA A 18 6.12 -1.32 1.05
N ARG A 19 6.54 -0.06 0.88
CA ARG A 19 6.92 0.85 1.96
C ARG A 19 5.84 1.91 2.08
N MET A 20 5.20 1.97 3.24
CA MET A 20 4.08 2.86 3.52
C MET A 20 4.51 4.00 4.42
N ALA A 21 4.22 5.23 4.00
CA ALA A 21 4.40 6.45 4.76
C ALA A 21 3.08 6.92 5.37
N THR A 22 3.15 7.29 6.64
CA THR A 22 2.07 7.86 7.45
C THR A 22 2.60 9.05 8.23
N ILE A 23 1.69 9.92 8.65
CA ILE A 23 1.99 10.98 9.61
C ILE A 23 1.10 10.81 10.83
N ASP A 24 1.64 11.09 12.00
CA ASP A 24 0.84 11.03 13.22
C ASP A 24 0.22 12.37 13.59
N ALA A 25 -0.48 12.38 14.73
CA ALA A 25 -1.19 13.56 15.21
C ALA A 25 -0.30 14.77 15.49
N LYS A 26 1.00 14.56 15.73
CA LYS A 26 1.98 15.62 15.98
C LYS A 26 2.69 16.06 14.71
N GLY A 27 2.44 15.36 13.59
CA GLY A 27 3.12 15.56 12.32
C GLY A 27 4.41 14.76 12.19
N ASP A 28 4.70 13.84 13.12
CA ASP A 28 5.89 12.99 13.01
C ASP A 28 5.71 11.99 11.86
N LEU A 29 6.76 11.82 11.06
CA LEU A 29 6.78 10.96 9.89
C LEU A 29 7.09 9.51 10.30
N HIS A 30 6.37 8.57 9.71
CA HIS A 30 6.56 7.15 9.96
C HIS A 30 6.52 6.36 8.65
N VAL A 31 7.60 5.63 8.36
CA VAL A 31 7.73 4.81 7.15
C VAL A 31 8.06 3.38 7.54
N VAL A 32 7.27 2.42 7.07
CA VAL A 32 7.42 1.00 7.41
C VAL A 32 7.05 0.08 6.26
N PRO A 33 7.61 -1.14 6.22
CA PRO A 33 7.14 -2.17 5.29
C PRO A 33 5.72 -2.63 5.59
N VAL A 34 5.00 -2.99 4.53
CA VAL A 34 3.64 -3.57 4.55
C VAL A 34 3.48 -4.60 3.43
N GLY A 35 2.73 -5.66 3.71
CA GLY A 35 2.25 -6.55 2.65
C GLY A 35 1.12 -5.86 1.89
N PHE A 36 1.02 -6.11 0.59
CA PHE A 36 0.05 -5.43 -0.25
C PHE A 36 -0.42 -6.30 -1.42
N ARG A 37 -1.50 -5.88 -2.05
CA ARG A 37 -2.02 -6.43 -3.30
C ARG A 37 -2.62 -5.30 -4.13
N TYR A 38 -2.45 -5.38 -5.45
CA TYR A 38 -3.29 -4.59 -6.37
C TYR A 38 -4.68 -5.24 -6.49
N ASN A 39 -5.73 -4.47 -6.20
CA ASN A 39 -7.12 -4.90 -6.31
C ASN A 39 -7.71 -4.46 -7.66
N PRO A 40 -7.94 -5.39 -8.62
CA PRO A 40 -8.42 -5.04 -9.95
C PRO A 40 -9.88 -4.58 -9.97
N ASP A 41 -10.71 -5.01 -9.01
CA ASP A 41 -12.15 -4.70 -9.00
C ASP A 41 -12.41 -3.23 -8.64
N GLU A 42 -11.51 -2.66 -7.83
CA GLU A 42 -11.61 -1.31 -7.27
C GLU A 42 -10.52 -0.36 -7.80
N GLU A 43 -9.57 -0.90 -8.57
CA GLU A 43 -8.38 -0.18 -9.04
C GLU A 43 -7.59 0.47 -7.88
N THR A 44 -7.47 -0.25 -6.75
CA THR A 44 -6.83 0.23 -5.51
C THR A 44 -5.64 -0.62 -5.09
N ILE A 45 -4.93 -0.17 -4.05
CA ILE A 45 -3.98 -1.01 -3.31
C ILE A 45 -4.60 -1.43 -1.97
N ASP A 46 -4.72 -2.73 -1.73
CA ASP A 46 -5.07 -3.26 -0.43
C ASP A 46 -3.78 -3.55 0.37
N LEU A 47 -3.71 -3.07 1.61
CA LEU A 47 -2.58 -3.22 2.52
C LEU A 47 -2.97 -4.09 3.71
N GLY A 48 -2.13 -5.05 4.06
CA GLY A 48 -2.43 -6.06 5.09
C GLY A 48 -1.24 -6.44 5.96
N GLY A 49 -1.50 -7.29 6.96
CA GLY A 49 -0.47 -7.87 7.81
C GLY A 49 -1.01 -8.81 8.88
N HIS A 50 -0.11 -9.41 9.67
CA HIS A 50 -0.47 -10.36 10.73
C HIS A 50 -1.26 -9.77 11.91
N ASN A 51 -1.26 -8.44 12.08
CA ASN A 51 -2.06 -7.73 13.09
C ASN A 51 -2.25 -6.25 12.69
N ILE A 52 -2.70 -5.98 11.47
CA ILE A 52 -2.65 -4.61 10.93
C ILE A 52 -3.45 -3.61 11.79
N ALA A 53 -4.66 -3.97 12.23
CA ALA A 53 -5.53 -3.12 13.04
C ALA A 53 -4.90 -2.67 14.38
N GLY A 54 -4.01 -3.50 14.95
CA GLY A 54 -3.29 -3.16 16.19
C GLY A 54 -2.10 -2.20 16.03
N THR A 55 -1.70 -1.87 14.79
CA THR A 55 -0.44 -1.15 14.54
C THR A 55 -0.55 0.37 14.59
N LYS A 56 0.59 1.04 14.81
CA LYS A 56 0.70 2.50 14.72
C LYS A 56 0.31 3.03 13.33
N LYS A 57 0.87 2.43 12.26
CA LYS A 57 0.59 2.79 10.86
C LYS A 57 -0.90 2.76 10.52
N TYR A 58 -1.65 1.81 11.06
CA TYR A 58 -3.10 1.72 10.86
C TYR A 58 -3.84 2.88 11.52
N ARG A 59 -3.55 3.16 12.80
CA ARG A 59 -4.15 4.28 13.51
C ARG A 59 -3.80 5.63 12.88
N ASP A 60 -2.54 5.82 12.49
CA ASP A 60 -2.06 7.05 11.85
C ASP A 60 -2.74 7.25 10.48
N ALA A 61 -2.81 6.19 9.67
CA ALA A 61 -3.47 6.20 8.36
C ALA A 61 -4.93 6.65 8.46
N LEU A 62 -5.71 6.03 9.37
CA LEU A 62 -7.13 6.37 9.54
C LEU A 62 -7.34 7.76 10.15
N LYS A 63 -6.44 8.20 11.04
CA LYS A 63 -6.52 9.53 11.63
C LYS A 63 -6.27 10.63 10.61
N HIS A 64 -5.32 10.46 9.70
CA HIS A 64 -5.00 11.47 8.69
C HIS A 64 -5.83 11.32 7.40
N GLY A 65 -6.31 10.11 7.09
CA GLY A 65 -7.12 9.82 5.90
C GLY A 65 -6.34 9.80 4.58
N ARG A 66 -5.01 9.99 4.62
CA ARG A 66 -4.13 9.95 3.44
C ARG A 66 -2.81 9.26 3.77
N ILE A 67 -2.30 8.51 2.79
CA ILE A 67 -1.01 7.83 2.88
C ILE A 67 -0.27 7.91 1.54
N ALA A 68 1.03 7.61 1.59
CA ALA A 68 1.84 7.36 0.41
C ALA A 68 2.46 5.96 0.51
N VAL A 69 2.54 5.26 -0.60
CA VAL A 69 3.15 3.94 -0.70
C VAL A 69 4.13 3.94 -1.86
N VAL A 70 5.32 3.40 -1.65
CA VAL A 70 6.25 3.09 -2.73
C VAL A 70 6.49 1.59 -2.77
N VAL A 71 6.46 1.03 -3.97
CA VAL A 71 6.91 -0.32 -4.27
C VAL A 71 8.15 -0.16 -5.13
N ASP A 72 9.28 -0.70 -4.69
CA ASP A 72 10.57 -0.50 -5.35
C ASP A 72 11.46 -1.73 -5.26
N ASP A 73 12.30 -1.87 -6.29
CA ASP A 73 13.39 -2.83 -6.37
C ASP A 73 14.56 -2.25 -7.18
N VAL A 74 15.69 -2.97 -7.18
CA VAL A 74 16.89 -2.58 -7.93
C VAL A 74 17.32 -3.76 -8.79
N LEU A 75 17.37 -3.57 -10.10
CA LEU A 75 17.93 -4.57 -11.02
C LEU A 75 19.45 -4.41 -11.13
N PRO A 76 20.20 -5.51 -11.38
CA PRO A 76 21.61 -5.41 -11.73
C PRO A 76 21.83 -4.61 -13.04
N PRO A 77 22.93 -3.85 -13.20
CA PRO A 77 23.99 -3.63 -12.23
C PRO A 77 23.66 -2.58 -11.14
N TRP A 78 22.73 -1.64 -11.40
CA TRP A 78 22.14 -0.72 -10.43
C TRP A 78 21.07 0.12 -11.15
N GLN A 79 19.90 -0.47 -11.36
CA GLN A 79 18.79 0.16 -12.07
C GLN A 79 17.57 0.16 -11.15
N PRO A 80 17.41 1.19 -10.29
CA PRO A 80 16.23 1.32 -9.44
C PRO A 80 14.97 1.45 -10.28
N ARG A 81 13.90 0.80 -9.84
CA ARG A 81 12.55 0.96 -10.39
C ARG A 81 11.59 1.13 -9.24
N PHE A 82 10.53 1.89 -9.46
CA PHE A 82 9.51 2.05 -8.45
C PHE A 82 8.15 2.34 -9.06
N VAL A 83 7.13 2.21 -8.23
CA VAL A 83 5.82 2.84 -8.41
C VAL A 83 5.46 3.50 -7.08
N GLU A 84 5.28 4.81 -7.08
CA GLU A 84 4.78 5.58 -5.95
C GLU A 84 3.29 5.87 -6.15
N ILE A 85 2.51 5.67 -5.09
CA ILE A 85 1.07 5.81 -5.07
C ILE A 85 0.70 6.66 -3.85
N ARG A 86 -0.03 7.74 -4.08
CA ARG A 86 -0.56 8.61 -3.01
C ARG A 86 -2.07 8.68 -3.15
N GLY A 87 -2.78 8.74 -2.02
CA GLY A 87 -4.22 8.70 -2.07
C GLY A 87 -4.91 8.78 -0.73
N THR A 88 -6.22 8.60 -0.76
CA THR A 88 -7.04 8.43 0.44
C THR A 88 -6.97 7.00 0.93
N VAL A 89 -7.22 6.81 2.22
CA VAL A 89 -7.19 5.49 2.84
C VAL A 89 -8.42 5.25 3.71
N GLU A 90 -8.98 4.05 3.57
CA GLU A 90 -10.11 3.58 4.37
C GLU A 90 -9.79 2.18 4.92
N ALA A 91 -10.44 1.82 6.04
CA ALA A 91 -10.32 0.49 6.62
C ALA A 91 -11.49 -0.39 6.21
N PHE A 92 -11.20 -1.67 6.00
CA PHE A 92 -12.19 -2.71 5.76
C PHE A 92 -11.89 -3.90 6.67
N ASP A 93 -12.94 -4.60 7.10
CA ASP A 93 -12.83 -5.74 8.03
C ASP A 93 -12.57 -7.08 7.30
N GLU A 94 -12.43 -7.04 5.97
CA GLU A 94 -12.16 -8.19 5.12
C GLU A 94 -11.20 -7.86 3.97
N GLY A 95 -10.58 -8.90 3.39
CA GLY A 95 -9.67 -8.79 2.24
C GLY A 95 -8.22 -9.16 2.54
N GLY A 96 -7.80 -9.19 3.80
CA GLY A 96 -6.39 -9.48 4.14
C GLY A 96 -5.94 -10.88 3.72
N LYS A 97 -6.86 -11.84 3.69
CA LYS A 97 -6.61 -13.21 3.19
C LYS A 97 -6.30 -13.27 1.70
N ALA A 98 -6.82 -12.33 0.90
CA ALA A 98 -6.51 -12.23 -0.53
C ALA A 98 -5.08 -11.70 -0.77
N ILE A 99 -4.51 -10.97 0.20
CA ILE A 99 -3.11 -10.51 0.16
C ILE A 99 -2.18 -11.67 0.55
N ASN A 100 -2.47 -12.30 1.69
CA ASN A 100 -1.73 -13.46 2.17
C ASN A 100 -2.63 -14.27 3.13
N GLU A 101 -2.67 -15.59 2.96
CA GLU A 101 -3.52 -16.47 3.77
C GLU A 101 -3.24 -16.37 5.28
N GLY A 102 -2.00 -16.06 5.67
CA GLY A 102 -1.57 -15.88 7.06
C GLY A 102 -1.89 -14.51 7.67
N PHE A 103 -2.46 -13.57 6.92
CA PHE A 103 -2.81 -12.24 7.43
C PHE A 103 -4.15 -12.24 8.16
N ARG A 104 -4.37 -11.21 8.97
CA ARG A 104 -5.68 -10.92 9.56
C ARG A 104 -6.63 -10.36 8.49
N PRO A 105 -7.96 -10.47 8.66
CA PRO A 105 -8.90 -10.13 7.60
C PRO A 105 -8.93 -8.63 7.32
N GLU A 106 -8.64 -7.79 8.30
CA GLU A 106 -8.67 -6.34 8.15
C GLU A 106 -7.59 -5.85 7.17
N ILE A 107 -7.93 -4.82 6.42
CA ILE A 107 -7.03 -4.13 5.49
C ILE A 107 -7.14 -2.62 5.63
N LEU A 108 -6.15 -1.93 5.08
CA LEU A 108 -6.29 -0.56 4.62
C LEU A 108 -6.37 -0.57 3.09
N ARG A 109 -7.39 0.07 2.52
CA ARG A 109 -7.48 0.26 1.07
C ARG A 109 -7.05 1.68 0.73
N LEU A 110 -6.05 1.78 -0.13
CA LEU A 110 -5.53 3.02 -0.69
C LEU A 110 -6.17 3.26 -2.07
N THR A 111 -7.01 4.29 -2.14
CA THR A 111 -7.60 4.76 -3.40
C THR A 111 -6.68 5.81 -4.02
N PRO A 112 -6.07 5.56 -5.19
CA PRO A 112 -5.07 6.45 -5.77
C PRO A 112 -5.64 7.81 -6.17
N ILE A 113 -4.88 8.86 -5.85
CA ILE A 113 -5.07 10.23 -6.35
C ILE A 113 -3.88 10.63 -7.24
N TYR A 114 -2.71 10.06 -6.99
CA TYR A 114 -1.48 10.33 -7.73
C TYR A 114 -0.65 9.06 -7.85
N ILE A 115 -0.14 8.78 -9.05
CA ILE A 115 0.72 7.64 -9.37
C ILE A 115 1.91 8.15 -10.18
N VAL A 116 3.13 7.68 -9.87
CA VAL A 116 4.35 7.96 -10.63
C VAL A 116 5.30 6.76 -10.59
N SER A 117 6.01 6.50 -11.68
CA SER A 117 6.93 5.37 -11.87
C SER A 117 8.19 5.76 -12.66
#